data_AF-A0A8T3SWU8-F1
#
_entry.id   AF-A0A8T3SWU8-F1
#
_cell.length_a   1.000
_cell.length_b   1.000
_cell.length_c   1.000
_cell.angle_alpha   90.00
_cell.angle_beta   90.00
_cell.angle_gamma   90.00
#
_symmetry.space_group_name_H-M   'P 1'
#
loop_
_entity.id
_entity.type
_entity.pdbx_description
1 polymer ?
#
loop_
_entity_poly.entity_id
_entity_poly.type
_entity_poly.pdbx_seq_one_letter_code
_entity_poly.pdbx_strand_id
1 'polypeptide(L)'
;MPVDVQPQTCHWRVPSAPRRRARRRLPRARPRSRRDLANTITGGAGNDTLNGAAGNDRIIGGAGNDVLTGGANDDMFVFAFTTSDASGQTIPIGSGDDRVQDFDFNPAGGQDLLDISGLTITAGDFAASVVITDLGADTLVTIADESIRLVGVNNPANITQADFLLG
;
A
#
# COMPACT_ATOMS: atom_id res chain seq x y z
N MET A 1 -9.95 4.00 -86.38
CA MET A 1 -10.44 2.62 -86.57
C MET A 1 -9.57 1.70 -85.71
N PRO A 2 -10.18 0.65 -85.12
CA PRO A 2 -9.97 0.07 -83.78
C PRO A 2 -8.83 -0.98 -83.78
N VAL A 3 -8.36 -1.56 -82.65
CA VAL A 3 -9.06 -2.56 -81.82
C VAL A 3 -8.30 -2.83 -80.51
N ASP A 4 -9.10 -3.09 -79.47
CA ASP A 4 -8.79 -3.68 -78.17
C ASP A 4 -8.53 -5.19 -78.30
N VAL A 5 -7.48 -5.74 -77.65
CA VAL A 5 -7.43 -7.15 -77.18
C VAL A 5 -6.40 -7.29 -76.04
N GLN A 6 -6.86 -7.60 -74.82
CA GLN A 6 -6.03 -8.15 -73.75
C GLN A 6 -5.64 -9.62 -74.02
N PRO A 7 -4.52 -10.10 -73.45
CA PRO A 7 -4.50 -11.47 -72.99
C PRO A 7 -4.23 -11.57 -71.47
N GLN A 8 -5.14 -12.27 -70.82
CA GLN A 8 -4.97 -12.90 -69.52
C GLN A 8 -3.88 -13.99 -69.62
N THR A 9 -3.08 -14.18 -68.56
CA THR A 9 -2.63 -15.50 -68.08
C THR A 9 -1.86 -15.33 -66.76
N CYS A 10 -2.59 -15.31 -65.64
CA CYS A 10 -2.01 -15.56 -64.32
C CYS A 10 -1.97 -17.06 -64.08
N HIS A 11 -0.81 -17.70 -64.21
CA HIS A 11 -0.54 -19.01 -63.61
C HIS A 11 0.97 -19.26 -63.53
N TRP A 12 1.53 -19.25 -62.31
CA TRP A 12 2.38 -20.33 -61.78
C TRP A 12 2.36 -20.24 -60.25
N ARG A 13 1.80 -21.30 -59.65
CA ARG A 13 1.73 -21.54 -58.21
C ARG A 13 3.11 -21.99 -57.73
N VAL A 14 3.70 -21.28 -56.76
CA VAL A 14 4.85 -21.79 -55.99
C VAL A 14 4.43 -21.92 -54.52
N PRO A 15 4.30 -23.14 -53.97
CA PRO A 15 4.03 -23.33 -52.54
C PRO A 15 5.35 -23.24 -51.77
N SER A 16 5.62 -22.09 -51.15
CA SER A 16 6.84 -21.89 -50.36
C SER A 16 6.51 -21.70 -48.88
N ALA A 17 6.62 -22.82 -48.17
CA ALA A 17 6.92 -23.00 -46.74
C ALA A 17 6.04 -22.32 -45.68
N PRO A 18 5.61 -23.06 -44.63
CA PRO A 18 4.99 -22.46 -43.47
C PRO A 18 6.01 -21.55 -42.78
N ARG A 19 5.72 -20.24 -42.73
CA ARG A 19 6.46 -19.32 -41.85
C ARG A 19 6.35 -19.86 -40.44
N ARG A 20 7.46 -20.40 -39.95
CA ARG A 20 7.64 -20.88 -38.58
C ARG A 20 7.01 -19.86 -37.65
N ARG A 21 5.97 -20.27 -36.93
CA ARG A 21 5.37 -19.50 -35.84
C ARG A 21 6.53 -18.99 -35.00
N ALA A 22 6.76 -17.67 -35.05
CA ALA A 22 7.63 -17.01 -34.10
C ALA A 22 7.10 -17.43 -32.74
N ARG A 23 7.83 -18.33 -32.06
CA ARG A 23 7.55 -18.62 -30.66
C ARG A 23 7.75 -17.29 -29.97
N ARG A 24 6.64 -16.60 -29.68
CA ARG A 24 6.59 -15.43 -28.83
C ARG A 24 7.27 -15.92 -27.55
N ARG A 25 8.55 -15.62 -27.40
CA ARG A 25 9.26 -15.81 -26.13
C ARG A 25 8.50 -14.89 -25.20
N LEU A 26 7.56 -15.47 -24.45
CA LEU A 26 7.01 -14.83 -23.29
C LEU A 26 8.23 -14.35 -22.50
N PRO A 27 8.34 -13.06 -22.14
CA PRO A 27 9.38 -12.67 -21.20
C PRO A 27 9.20 -13.59 -20.00
N ARG A 28 10.25 -14.35 -19.66
CA ARG A 28 10.28 -15.08 -18.41
C ARG A 28 9.98 -14.04 -17.35
N ALA A 29 8.82 -14.14 -16.68
CA ALA A 29 8.56 -13.34 -15.50
C ALA A 29 9.81 -13.49 -14.63
N ARG A 30 10.52 -12.37 -14.40
CA ARG A 30 11.60 -12.38 -13.43
C ARG A 30 10.96 -12.91 -12.14
N PRO A 31 11.57 -13.90 -11.46
CA PRO A 31 11.04 -14.31 -10.17
C PRO A 31 10.93 -13.05 -9.34
N ARG A 32 9.73 -12.76 -8.83
CA ARG A 32 9.49 -11.65 -7.89
C ARG A 32 10.55 -11.77 -6.81
N SER A 33 11.28 -10.69 -6.56
CA SER A 33 12.32 -10.71 -5.54
C SER A 33 11.64 -11.13 -4.24
N ARG A 34 12.32 -11.91 -3.39
CA ARG A 34 11.79 -12.31 -2.07
C ARG A 34 11.48 -11.10 -1.16
N ARG A 35 11.81 -9.88 -1.62
CA ARG A 35 11.63 -8.59 -0.96
C ARG A 35 10.43 -7.79 -1.49
N ASP A 36 9.55 -8.38 -2.30
CA ASP A 36 8.32 -7.70 -2.78
C ASP A 36 7.07 -8.42 -2.22
N LEU A 37 7.21 -9.08 -1.06
CA LEU A 37 6.14 -9.87 -0.46
C LEU A 37 5.33 -8.98 0.47
N ALA A 38 4.01 -9.02 0.35
CA ALA A 38 3.11 -8.49 1.36
C ALA A 38 3.24 -9.31 2.64
N ASN A 39 3.69 -8.68 3.73
CA ASN A 39 3.86 -9.31 5.03
C ASN A 39 2.88 -8.73 6.06
N THR A 40 2.66 -9.49 7.12
CA THR A 40 2.05 -8.96 8.35
C THR A 40 3.10 -8.99 9.44
N ILE A 41 3.42 -7.81 9.98
CA ILE A 41 4.45 -7.61 10.99
C ILE A 41 3.77 -7.18 12.28
N THR A 42 4.17 -7.77 13.41
CA THR A 42 3.61 -7.47 14.73
C THR A 42 4.75 -7.33 15.74
N GLY A 43 4.85 -6.20 16.41
CA GLY A 43 5.85 -5.95 17.47
C GLY A 43 5.45 -6.62 18.78
N GLY A 44 4.23 -6.35 19.23
CA GLY A 44 3.64 -7.00 20.40
C GLY A 44 3.59 -6.07 21.59
N ALA A 45 4.42 -6.31 22.61
CA ALA A 45 4.46 -5.44 23.79
C ALA A 45 5.91 -4.99 24.04
N GLY A 46 6.09 -3.72 24.34
CA GLY A 46 7.39 -3.06 24.45
C GLY A 46 7.57 -2.01 23.36
N ASN A 47 8.73 -1.36 23.36
CA ASN A 47 9.06 -0.38 22.32
C ASN A 47 9.76 -1.10 21.17
N ASP A 48 9.04 -1.32 20.08
CA ASP A 48 9.50 -2.08 18.94
C ASP A 48 9.99 -1.19 17.79
N THR A 49 10.84 -1.76 16.94
CA THR A 49 11.25 -1.14 15.68
C THR A 49 10.95 -2.09 14.54
N LEU A 50 9.93 -1.75 13.74
CA LEU A 50 9.35 -2.60 12.71
C LEU A 50 9.61 -2.00 11.32
N ASN A 51 9.96 -2.87 10.36
CA ASN A 51 10.27 -2.47 8.98
C ASN A 51 9.66 -3.48 7.99
N GLY A 52 8.69 -3.03 7.17
CA GLY A 52 8.04 -3.80 6.10
C GLY A 52 8.95 -4.11 4.92
N ALA A 53 9.87 -3.20 4.64
CA ALA A 53 10.84 -3.22 3.57
C ALA A 53 10.24 -2.97 2.18
N ALA A 54 9.76 -3.98 1.49
CA ALA A 54 9.13 -3.76 0.19
C ALA A 54 8.05 -4.81 -0.03
N GLY A 55 7.00 -4.39 -0.72
CA GLY A 55 5.74 -5.11 -0.78
C GLY A 55 4.66 -4.25 -0.15
N ASN A 56 3.44 -4.77 -0.09
CA ASN A 56 2.34 -4.06 0.56
C ASN A 56 2.17 -4.68 1.94
N ASP A 57 2.77 -4.09 2.95
CA ASP A 57 2.89 -4.64 4.28
C ASP A 57 1.79 -4.16 5.22
N ARG A 58 1.43 -5.01 6.18
CA ARG A 58 0.52 -4.67 7.29
C ARG A 58 1.31 -4.69 8.58
N ILE A 59 1.54 -3.53 9.18
CA ILE A 59 2.41 -3.35 10.33
C ILE A 59 1.56 -3.02 11.56
N ILE A 60 1.71 -3.81 12.61
CA ILE A 60 1.06 -3.63 13.91
C ILE A 60 2.18 -3.38 14.92
N GLY A 61 2.27 -2.16 15.46
CA GLY A 61 3.24 -1.84 16.52
C GLY A 61 2.96 -2.69 17.76
N GLY A 62 1.80 -2.48 18.36
CA GLY A 62 1.41 -3.14 19.57
C GLY A 62 1.32 -2.16 20.74
N ALA A 63 1.59 -2.64 21.94
CA ALA A 63 1.62 -1.78 23.12
C ALA A 63 3.05 -1.29 23.38
N GLY A 64 3.25 0.01 23.48
CA GLY A 64 4.54 0.64 23.71
C GLY A 64 4.73 1.83 22.77
N ASN A 65 5.92 2.41 22.79
CA ASN A 65 6.27 3.50 21.88
C ASN A 65 7.06 2.92 20.72
N ASP A 66 6.38 2.70 19.59
CA ASP A 66 6.92 1.97 18.47
C ASP A 66 7.47 2.88 17.38
N VAL A 67 8.39 2.30 16.60
CA VAL A 67 9.00 2.94 15.45
C VAL A 67 8.71 2.09 14.23
N LEU A 68 7.83 2.58 13.37
CA LEU A 68 7.28 1.86 12.23
C LEU A 68 7.83 2.43 10.91
N THR A 69 8.15 1.55 9.99
CA THR A 69 8.62 1.89 8.63
C THR A 69 7.95 0.95 7.65
N GLY A 70 7.17 1.49 6.72
CA GLY A 70 6.43 0.72 5.71
C GLY A 70 7.41 0.19 4.67
N GLY A 71 8.19 1.10 4.09
CA GLY A 71 9.13 0.82 3.05
C GLY A 71 8.65 1.34 1.71
N ALA A 72 8.45 0.45 0.75
CA ALA A 72 8.02 0.83 -0.60
C ALA A 72 6.74 0.09 -0.98
N ASN A 73 5.91 0.76 -1.78
CA ASN A 73 4.54 0.40 -2.17
C ASN A 73 3.52 0.83 -1.11
N ASP A 74 2.29 0.30 -1.18
CA ASP A 74 1.18 0.73 -0.32
C ASP A 74 1.22 -0.06 1.00
N ASP A 75 1.52 0.59 2.11
CA ASP A 75 1.59 -0.04 3.42
C ASP A 75 0.40 0.34 4.32
N MET A 76 0.09 -0.54 5.28
CA MET A 76 -0.98 -0.33 6.25
C MET A 76 -0.44 -0.40 7.67
N PHE A 77 -0.50 0.71 8.39
CA PHE A 77 -0.15 0.77 9.80
C PHE A 77 -1.41 0.65 10.65
N VAL A 78 -1.50 -0.39 11.46
CA VAL A 78 -2.72 -0.76 12.18
C VAL A 78 -2.63 -0.31 13.63
N PHE A 79 -3.54 0.59 14.00
CA PHE A 79 -3.70 1.15 15.34
C PHE A 79 -5.07 0.76 15.91
N ALA A 80 -5.38 -0.53 15.83
CA ALA A 80 -6.66 -1.08 16.27
C ALA A 80 -6.58 -1.47 17.75
N PHE A 81 -7.15 -0.66 18.65
CA PHE A 81 -7.14 -0.85 20.11
C PHE A 81 -7.76 -2.18 20.59
N THR A 82 -8.45 -2.90 19.71
CA THR A 82 -8.99 -4.21 20.00
C THR A 82 -8.73 -5.15 18.82
N THR A 83 -7.78 -6.07 18.97
CA THR A 83 -7.88 -7.35 18.25
C THR A 83 -8.43 -8.38 19.21
N SER A 84 -9.34 -9.22 18.75
CA SER A 84 -9.68 -10.44 19.48
C SER A 84 -8.65 -11.50 19.09
N ASP A 85 -8.04 -12.14 20.09
CA ASP A 85 -7.36 -13.41 19.82
C ASP A 85 -8.39 -14.46 19.33
N ALA A 86 -7.94 -15.65 18.95
CA ALA A 86 -8.84 -16.76 18.58
C ALA A 86 -9.80 -17.17 19.72
N SER A 87 -9.58 -16.67 20.94
CA SER A 87 -10.37 -16.88 22.15
C SER A 87 -11.39 -15.75 22.41
N GLY A 88 -11.42 -14.70 21.57
CA GLY A 88 -12.30 -13.54 21.73
C GLY A 88 -11.82 -12.53 22.79
N GLN A 89 -10.59 -12.65 23.30
CA GLN A 89 -10.01 -11.71 24.25
C GLN A 89 -9.54 -10.45 23.51
N THR A 90 -10.12 -9.30 23.89
CA THR A 90 -9.65 -7.98 23.49
C THR A 90 -8.22 -7.76 23.95
N ILE A 91 -7.28 -7.71 23.02
CA ILE A 91 -5.90 -7.30 23.26
C ILE A 91 -5.78 -5.82 22.90
N PRO A 92 -5.43 -4.95 23.87
CA PRO A 92 -4.98 -3.59 23.59
C PRO A 92 -3.64 -3.65 22.85
N ILE A 93 -3.60 -3.19 21.59
CA ILE A 93 -2.41 -3.27 20.71
C ILE A 93 -2.07 -1.91 20.05
N GLY A 94 -2.56 -0.80 20.61
CA GLY A 94 -2.29 0.56 20.12
C GLY A 94 -2.24 1.51 21.31
N SER A 95 -1.25 1.34 22.18
CA SER A 95 -1.11 2.21 23.35
C SER A 95 0.32 2.71 23.44
N GLY A 96 0.49 4.02 23.36
CA GLY A 96 1.80 4.67 23.44
C GLY A 96 1.91 5.83 22.46
N ASP A 97 3.15 6.31 22.33
CA ASP A 97 3.52 7.34 21.37
C ASP A 97 4.30 6.72 20.22
N ASP A 98 3.63 6.50 19.10
CA ASP A 98 4.18 5.80 17.94
C ASP A 98 4.75 6.76 16.91
N ARG A 99 5.68 6.25 16.12
CA ARG A 99 6.38 7.02 15.09
C ARG A 99 6.41 6.27 13.78
N VAL A 100 5.79 6.82 12.74
CA VAL A 100 5.89 6.32 11.37
C VAL A 100 6.95 7.14 10.63
N GLN A 101 7.98 6.49 10.09
CA GLN A 101 9.16 7.18 9.56
C GLN A 101 9.05 7.65 8.11
N ASP A 102 8.23 6.99 7.30
CA ASP A 102 8.25 7.10 5.83
C ASP A 102 6.86 7.21 5.21
N PHE A 103 5.86 7.66 5.99
CA PHE A 103 4.47 7.74 5.56
C PHE A 103 4.30 8.47 4.22
N ASP A 104 3.86 7.74 3.19
CA ASP A 104 3.54 8.29 1.88
C ASP A 104 2.03 8.50 1.71
N PHE A 105 1.58 9.75 1.69
CA PHE A 105 0.17 10.11 1.47
C PHE A 105 -0.21 10.19 -0.02
N ASN A 106 0.70 9.92 -0.97
CA ASN A 106 0.47 10.11 -2.39
C ASN A 106 -0.19 8.88 -3.05
N PRO A 107 -1.43 9.00 -3.56
CA PRO A 107 -2.14 7.90 -4.25
C PRO A 107 -1.45 7.39 -5.52
N ALA A 108 -0.51 8.15 -6.08
CA ALA A 108 0.23 7.77 -7.28
C ALA A 108 1.60 7.12 -6.99
N GLY A 109 2.02 7.05 -5.72
CA GLY A 109 3.38 6.68 -5.30
C GLY A 109 3.52 5.36 -4.53
N GLY A 110 2.42 4.79 -4.05
CA GLY A 110 2.46 3.80 -2.97
C GLY A 110 1.84 4.44 -1.73
N GLN A 111 0.52 4.56 -1.67
CA GLN A 111 -0.14 5.27 -0.58
C GLN A 111 -0.19 4.41 0.67
N ASP A 112 0.31 4.97 1.76
CA ASP A 112 0.19 4.39 3.08
C ASP A 112 -1.13 4.76 3.73
N LEU A 113 -1.66 3.83 4.53
CA LEU A 113 -2.92 4.00 5.25
C LEU A 113 -2.74 3.76 6.74
N LEU A 114 -3.37 4.60 7.54
CA LEU A 114 -3.52 4.43 8.98
C LEU A 114 -4.83 3.67 9.24
N ASP A 115 -4.74 2.40 9.61
CA ASP A 115 -5.90 1.56 9.91
C ASP A 115 -6.34 1.72 11.37
N ILE A 116 -7.42 2.46 11.54
CA ILE A 116 -8.07 2.73 12.83
C ILE A 116 -9.49 2.14 12.87
N SER A 117 -9.80 1.20 11.97
CA SER A 117 -11.12 0.59 11.84
C SER A 117 -11.59 -0.12 13.13
N GLY A 118 -10.65 -0.50 14.00
CA GLY A 118 -10.93 -1.06 15.32
C GLY A 118 -11.53 -0.08 16.36
N LEU A 119 -11.61 1.22 16.04
CA LEU A 119 -12.05 2.26 16.98
C LEU A 119 -13.53 2.65 16.86
N THR A 120 -14.29 2.04 15.95
CA THR A 120 -15.69 2.43 15.67
C THR A 120 -15.85 3.90 15.28
N ILE A 121 -14.77 4.56 14.84
CA ILE A 121 -14.79 5.92 14.33
C ILE A 121 -15.36 5.87 12.93
N THR A 122 -16.52 6.49 12.75
CA THR A 122 -17.14 6.62 11.43
C THR A 122 -16.67 7.89 10.73
N ALA A 123 -17.02 8.02 9.45
CA ALA A 123 -16.77 9.24 8.69
C ALA A 123 -17.42 10.50 9.30
N GLY A 124 -18.54 10.35 10.02
CA GLY A 124 -19.21 11.46 10.70
C GLY A 124 -18.48 11.94 11.95
N ASP A 125 -17.75 11.03 12.60
CA ASP A 125 -17.10 11.29 13.89
C ASP A 125 -15.61 11.61 13.74
N PHE A 126 -15.04 11.44 12.54
CA PHE A 126 -13.62 11.62 12.25
C PHE A 126 -13.09 12.96 12.75
N ALA A 127 -13.74 14.08 12.39
CA ALA A 127 -13.29 15.41 12.76
C ALA A 127 -13.39 15.70 14.27
N ALA A 128 -14.20 14.94 15.02
CA ALA A 128 -14.32 15.05 16.47
C ALA A 128 -13.35 14.12 17.22
N SER A 129 -12.93 13.03 16.56
CA SER A 129 -12.17 11.94 17.20
C SER A 129 -10.68 11.94 16.81
N VAL A 130 -10.34 12.51 15.65
CA VAL A 130 -8.98 12.56 15.11
C VAL A 130 -8.53 14.01 15.05
N VAL A 131 -7.45 14.32 15.77
CA VAL A 131 -6.84 15.64 15.79
C VAL A 131 -5.49 15.57 15.09
N ILE A 132 -5.31 16.34 14.02
CA ILE A 132 -4.07 16.40 13.25
C ILE A 132 -3.40 17.75 13.53
N THR A 133 -2.18 17.71 14.07
CA THR A 133 -1.44 18.89 14.53
C THR A 133 -0.09 18.99 13.83
N ASP A 134 0.29 20.21 13.43
CA ASP A 134 1.61 20.51 12.89
C ASP A 134 2.67 20.56 13.99
N LEU A 135 3.76 19.81 13.85
CA LEU A 135 4.97 19.89 14.69
C LEU A 135 6.15 20.55 13.96
N GLY A 136 5.89 21.23 12.84
CA GLY A 136 6.86 21.96 12.03
C GLY A 136 7.50 21.09 10.95
N ALA A 137 8.31 20.11 11.36
CA ALA A 137 8.93 19.15 10.42
C ALA A 137 8.09 17.88 10.22
N ASP A 138 7.20 17.61 11.16
CA ASP A 138 6.42 16.38 11.29
C ASP A 138 4.96 16.71 11.58
N THR A 139 4.09 15.72 11.40
CA THR A 139 2.67 15.83 11.73
C THR A 139 2.34 14.88 12.87
N LEU A 140 1.60 15.36 13.87
CA LEU A 140 1.09 14.53 14.96
C LEU A 140 -0.39 14.25 14.73
N VAL A 141 -0.75 12.98 14.69
CA VAL A 141 -2.13 12.51 14.70
C VAL A 141 -2.45 12.03 16.10
N THR A 142 -3.50 12.55 16.71
CA THR A 142 -3.96 12.15 18.04
C THR A 142 -5.36 11.59 17.94
N ILE A 143 -5.55 10.39 18.48
CA ILE A 143 -6.81 9.65 18.43
C ILE A 143 -7.06 9.07 19.82
N ALA A 144 -8.13 9.52 20.46
CA ALA A 144 -8.39 9.21 21.87
C ALA A 144 -7.16 9.47 22.76
N ASP A 145 -6.53 8.42 23.29
CA ASP A 145 -5.37 8.48 24.19
C ASP A 145 -4.04 8.16 23.49
N GLU A 146 -4.04 7.93 22.17
CA GLU A 146 -2.85 7.56 21.39
C GLU A 146 -2.35 8.73 20.54
N SER A 147 -1.03 8.77 20.36
CA SER A 147 -0.37 9.76 19.52
C SER A 147 0.54 9.09 18.50
N ILE A 148 0.34 9.43 17.23
CA ILE A 148 1.07 8.88 16.10
C ILE A 148 1.78 10.03 15.41
N ARG A 149 3.10 10.06 15.49
CA ARG A 149 3.94 11.05 14.81
C ARG A 149 4.34 10.54 13.44
N LEU A 150 3.88 11.23 12.41
CA LEU A 150 4.28 11.03 11.02
C LEU A 150 5.51 11.89 10.74
N VAL A 151 6.67 11.24 10.67
CA VAL A 151 7.96 11.90 10.48
C VAL A 151 8.10 12.33 9.03
N GLY A 152 8.57 13.56 8.79
CA GLY A 152 8.78 14.11 7.45
C GLY A 152 7.53 14.64 6.75
N VAL A 153 6.35 14.49 7.35
CA VAL A 153 5.11 15.12 6.89
C VAL A 153 5.03 16.53 7.46
N ASN A 154 5.51 17.51 6.69
CA ASN A 154 5.63 18.91 7.12
C ASN A 154 4.40 19.79 6.86
N ASN A 155 3.32 19.21 6.34
CA ASN A 155 2.06 19.91 6.14
C ASN A 155 0.89 18.98 6.53
N PRO A 156 0.22 19.22 7.66
CA PRO A 156 -0.87 18.35 8.11
C PRO A 156 -2.06 18.36 7.16
N ALA A 157 -2.23 19.40 6.31
CA ALA A 157 -3.32 19.47 5.34
C ALA A 157 -3.22 18.41 4.22
N ASN A 158 -2.05 17.76 4.08
CA ASN A 158 -1.88 16.64 3.16
C ASN A 158 -2.45 15.34 3.73
N ILE A 159 -2.63 15.26 5.06
CA ILE A 159 -3.23 14.14 5.74
C ILE A 159 -4.72 14.41 5.86
N THR A 160 -5.50 13.62 5.14
CA THR A 160 -6.94 13.75 5.03
C THR A 160 -7.61 12.49 5.54
N GLN A 161 -8.93 12.53 5.67
CA GLN A 161 -9.71 11.35 6.04
C GLN A 161 -9.49 10.16 5.08
N ALA A 162 -9.11 10.39 3.82
CA ALA A 162 -8.86 9.31 2.86
C ALA A 162 -7.62 8.47 3.21
N ASP A 163 -6.72 9.00 4.03
CA ASP A 163 -5.50 8.32 4.48
C ASP A 163 -5.75 7.42 5.70
N PHE A 164 -6.99 7.37 6.18
CA PHE A 164 -7.42 6.55 7.31
C PHE A 164 -8.43 5.49 6.87
N LEU A 165 -8.19 4.24 7.29
CA LEU A 165 -9.20 3.20 7.21
C LEU A 165 -10.11 3.28 8.44
N LEU A 166 -11.38 3.59 8.21
CA LEU A 166 -12.41 3.78 9.23
C LEU A 166 -13.29 2.52 9.38
N GLY A 167 -14.01 2.43 10.50
CA GLY A 167 -14.92 1.33 10.84
C GLY A 167 -16.38 1.55 10.39
#